data_AF-A0A8J2KGC1-F1
#
_entry.id   AF-A0A8J2KGC1-F1
#
_cell.length_a   1.000
_cell.length_b   1.000
_cell.length_c   1.000
_cell.angle_alpha   90.00
_cell.angle_beta   90.00
_cell.angle_gamma   90.00
#
_symmetry.space_group_name_H-M   'P 1'
#
loop_
_entity.id
_entity.type
_entity.pdbx_description
1 polymer ?
#
loop_
_entity_poly.entity_id
_entity_poly.type
_entity_poly.pdbx_seq_one_letter_code
_entity_poly.pdbx_strand_id
1 'polypeptide(L)' 'GLRLAKPALAPDIIYNFMLTCWEDEPRNRPGFVESVEFFASLEPIST' A
#
# COMPACT_ATOMS: atom_id res chain seq x y z
N GLY A 1 14.55 -4.97 9.30
CA GLY A 1 15.31 -3.90 8.61
C GLY A 1 14.68 -2.55 8.89
N LEU A 2 15.38 -1.43 8.74
CA LEU A 2 14.78 -0.09 8.91
C LEU A 2 13.78 0.20 7.78
N ARG A 3 12.68 0.90 8.07
CA ARG A 3 11.68 1.33 7.09
C ARG A 3 11.91 2.78 6.68
N LEU A 4 11.63 3.09 5.42
CA LEU A 4 11.72 4.45 4.91
C LEU A 4 10.62 5.32 5.52
N ALA A 5 10.94 6.57 5.85
CA ALA A 5 9.94 7.55 6.27
C ALA A 5 8.95 7.87 5.14
N LYS A 6 7.74 8.31 5.50
CA LYS A 6 6.72 8.72 4.54
C LYS A 6 7.21 9.90 3.68
N PRO A 7 7.14 9.81 2.34
CA PRO A 7 7.39 10.96 1.47
C PRO A 7 6.40 12.09 1.75
N ALA A 8 6.85 13.35 1.65
CA ALA A 8 6.02 14.53 2.00
C ALA A 8 4.70 14.63 1.21
N LEU A 9 4.67 14.14 -0.03
CA LEU A 9 3.50 14.20 -0.91
C LEU A 9 2.75 12.88 -1.03
N ALA A 10 3.19 11.83 -0.32
CA ALA A 10 2.49 10.54 -0.34
C ALA A 10 1.22 10.63 0.53
N PRO A 11 0.03 10.31 -0.01
CA PRO A 11 -1.17 10.18 0.80
C PRO A 11 -1.00 9.10 1.87
N ASP A 12 -1.61 9.30 3.03
CA ASP A 12 -1.50 8.37 4.16
C ASP A 12 -1.94 6.95 3.77
N ILE A 13 -3.00 6.83 2.97
CA ILE A 13 -3.53 5.54 2.51
C ILE A 13 -2.49 4.76 1.68
N ILE A 14 -1.71 5.45 0.85
CA ILE A 14 -0.68 4.81 0.02
C ILE A 14 0.51 4.40 0.88
N TYR A 15 0.95 5.25 1.82
CA TYR A 15 2.05 4.91 2.71
C TYR A 15 1.70 3.80 3.68
N ASN A 16 0.48 3.79 4.21
CA ASN A 16 -0.01 2.69 5.05
C ASN A 16 -0.04 1.38 4.26
N PHE A 17 -0.44 1.41 2.98
CA PHE A 17 -0.34 0.23 2.11
C PHE A 17 1.11 -0.18 1.84
N MET A 18 2.04 0.76 1.66
CA MET A 18 3.47 0.43 1.57
C MET A 18 3.98 -0.27 2.84
N LEU A 19 3.51 0.11 4.02
CA LEU A 19 3.87 -0.55 5.28
C LEU A 19 3.39 -2.02 5.32
N THR A 20 2.23 -2.35 4.75
CA THR A 20 1.77 -3.76 4.68
C THR A 20 2.63 -4.59 3.74
N CYS A 21 3.08 -4.02 2.62
CA CYS A 21 4.07 -4.64 1.72
C CYS A 21 5.42 -4.88 2.41
N TRP A 22 5.72 -4.12 3.47
CA TRP A 22 6.92 -4.25 4.27
C TRP A 22 6.65 -4.89 5.64
N GLU A 23 5.67 -5.78 5.77
CA GLU A 23 5.53 -6.60 6.97
C GLU A 23 6.76 -7.51 7.17
N ASP A 24 7.20 -7.64 8.43
CA ASP A 24 8.36 -8.47 8.77
C ASP A 24 8.06 -9.95 8.51
N GLU A 25 6.85 -10.42 8.83
CA GLU A 25 6.35 -11.76 8.47
C GLU A 25 5.90 -11.77 7.00
N PRO A 26 6.57 -12.53 6.11
CA PRO A 26 6.24 -12.53 4.68
C PRO A 26 4.80 -12.91 4.35
N ARG A 27 4.17 -13.77 5.17
CA ARG A 27 2.77 -14.20 4.97
C ARG A 27 1.75 -13.09 5.25
N ASN A 28 2.15 -12.01 5.91
CA ASN A 28 1.27 -10.86 6.17
C ASN A 28 1.31 -9.81 5.05
N ARG A 29 2.23 -9.95 4.09
CA ARG A 29 2.33 -9.02 2.97
C ARG A 29 1.19 -9.31 1.98
N PRO A 30 0.58 -8.27 1.38
CA PRO A 30 -0.39 -8.48 0.32
C PRO A 30 0.27 -9.15 -0.88
N GLY A 31 -0.47 -10.02 -1.56
CA GLY A 31 -0.12 -10.47 -2.89
C GLY A 31 -0.43 -9.37 -3.92
N PHE A 32 -0.10 -9.66 -5.17
CA PHE A 32 -0.37 -8.72 -6.27
C PHE A 32 -1.86 -8.57 -6.57
N VAL A 33 -2.69 -9.59 -6.31
CA VAL A 33 -4.15 -9.52 -6.50
C VAL A 33 -4.74 -8.49 -5.54
N GLU A 34 -4.44 -8.62 -4.24
CA GLU A 34 -4.92 -7.68 -3.22
C GLU A 34 -4.38 -6.27 -3.47
N SER A 35 -3.15 -6.15 -3.98
CA SER A 35 -2.56 -4.85 -4.35
C SER A 35 -3.35 -4.17 -5.46
N VAL A 36 -3.68 -4.91 -6.54
CA VAL A 36 -4.47 -4.37 -7.66
C VAL A 36 -5.86 -3.96 -7.20
N GLU A 37 -6.53 -4.78 -6.39
CA GLU A 37 -7.85 -4.48 -5.84
C GLU A 37 -7.83 -3.22 -4.96
N PHE A 38 -6.81 -3.09 -4.11
CA PHE A 38 -6.62 -1.89 -3.28
C PHE A 38 -6.52 -0.63 -4.14
N PHE A 39 -5.62 -0.58 -5.13
CA PHE A 39 -5.45 0.61 -5.96
C PHE A 39 -6.67 0.89 -6.84
N ALA A 40 -7.33 -0.14 -7.36
CA ALA A 40 -8.57 0.01 -8.12
C ALA A 40 -9.69 0.65 -7.29
N SER A 41 -9.74 0.38 -5.97
CA SER A 41 -10.73 0.99 -5.08
C SER A 41 -10.49 2.49 -4.80
N LEU A 42 -9.31 3.01 -5.12
CA LEU A 42 -8.94 4.42 -4.92
C LEU A 42 -9.26 5.29 -6.15
N GLU A 43 -9.41 4.67 -7.32
CA GLU A 43 -9.81 5.38 -8.53
C GLU A 43 -11.28 5.81 -8.39
N PRO A 44 -11.61 7.09 -8.66
CA PRO A 44 -13.00 7.51 -8.78
C PRO A 44 -13.68 6.67 -9.87
N ILE A 45 -14.95 6.27 -9.65
CA ILE A 45 -15.78 5.75 -10.73
C ILE A 45 -15.81 6.84 -11.81
N SER A 46 -15.13 6.60 -12.93
CA SER A 46 -15.18 7.46 -14.12
C SER A 46 -16.64 7.74 -14.44
N THR A 47 -17.08 8.97 -14.16
CA THR A 47 -18.41 9.49 -14.50
C THR A 47 -18.33 10.28 -15.79
#